data_AF-A0A954PAQ7-F1
#
_entry.id   AF-A0A954PAQ7-F1
#
_cell.length_a   1.000
_cell.length_b   1.000
_cell.length_c   1.000
_cell.angle_alpha   90.00
_cell.angle_beta   90.00
_cell.angle_gamma   90.00
#
_symmetry.space_group_name_H-M   'P 1'
#
loop_
_entity.id
_entity.type
_entity.pdbx_description
1 polymer ?
#
loop_
_entity_poly.entity_id
_entity_poly.type
_entity_poly.pdbx_seq_one_letter_code
_entity_poly.pdbx_strand_id
1 'polypeptide(L)'
;MDELQRRWQMMLGGDSEGLGEKDSRINTALDALYELDDGTRGGKKNARRGGLGRSAPRVAKWMGDIRECFPTSVVQVIQKDAFTRLGLQQMLLEPEFLAAMQADVNLVADLMSLQGMMPEKTKQTAREVIQKVVAELMQRLERKTAEALRGALDRSKRTTRPRAADIDWPRTIRANLHQYLPQFQTVVPERLIGFARKQRRLVDLDEVILCVDQSGSMAPSVIYSSIFAAVMASLPVVRTQLVCFDTVILDLTEKLSDPVDVLFGIQLGGGTDINQAVSYCAEKIQQPRKSHLILITDLCEGGNADELIARLARMVADGVNVVVLLALSDEGRPYYDAEMASTVAALGIAVFACTPDQFPDLMASALRREDIFQWAASEDLKVIVPSDSTTAES
;
A
#
# COMPACT_ATOMS: atom_id res chain seq x y z
N MET A 1 -9.19 -33.71 37.89
CA MET A 1 -9.34 -33.61 36.43
C MET A 1 -8.00 -33.93 35.82
N ASP A 2 -7.93 -35.01 35.03
CA ASP A 2 -6.72 -35.38 34.29
C ASP A 2 -6.42 -34.30 33.25
N GLU A 3 -5.15 -33.90 33.06
CA GLU A 3 -4.81 -32.72 32.24
C GLU A 3 -5.27 -32.87 30.78
N LEU A 4 -5.31 -34.11 30.29
CA LEU A 4 -5.84 -34.45 28.99
C LEU A 4 -7.35 -34.18 28.90
N GLN A 5 -8.13 -34.63 29.89
CA GLN A 5 -9.58 -34.40 29.93
C GLN A 5 -9.92 -32.91 29.99
N ARG A 6 -9.15 -32.12 30.74
CA ARG A 6 -9.28 -30.66 30.80
C ARG A 6 -9.11 -30.01 29.42
N ARG A 7 -8.08 -30.40 28.66
CA ARG A 7 -7.80 -29.86 27.32
C ARG A 7 -8.84 -30.30 26.29
N TRP A 8 -9.28 -31.56 26.34
CA TRP A 8 -10.33 -32.06 25.46
C TRP A 8 -11.67 -31.38 25.71
N GLN A 9 -12.01 -31.11 26.97
CA GLN A 9 -13.26 -30.41 27.31
C GLN A 9 -13.24 -28.93 26.86
N MET A 10 -12.09 -28.25 26.94
CA MET A 10 -11.93 -26.90 26.36
C MET A 10 -11.98 -26.88 24.82
N MET A 11 -11.52 -27.94 24.15
CA MET A 11 -11.46 -27.98 22.68
C MET A 11 -12.81 -28.33 22.04
N LEU A 12 -13.70 -29.00 22.77
CA LEU A 12 -15.00 -29.44 22.28
C LEU A 12 -16.14 -28.43 22.51
N GLY A 13 -15.94 -27.44 23.39
CA GLY A 13 -16.98 -26.46 23.79
C GLY A 13 -18.10 -27.09 24.63
N GLY A 14 -18.80 -26.28 25.45
CA GLY A 14 -19.95 -26.73 26.25
C GLY A 14 -19.78 -26.74 27.78
N ASP A 15 -20.71 -27.43 28.47
CA ASP A 15 -21.01 -27.21 29.90
C ASP A 15 -19.78 -27.21 30.82
N SER A 16 -19.66 -26.13 31.59
CA SER A 16 -18.48 -25.77 32.41
C SER A 16 -18.38 -26.54 33.74
N GLU A 17 -19.18 -27.58 33.93
CA GLU A 17 -19.18 -28.37 35.17
C GLU A 17 -17.83 -29.12 35.32
N GLY A 18 -17.04 -28.69 36.32
CA GLY A 18 -15.78 -29.33 36.72
C GLY A 18 -14.49 -28.60 36.29
N LEU A 19 -14.60 -27.45 35.60
CA LEU A 19 -13.45 -26.60 35.27
C LEU A 19 -13.09 -25.63 36.40
N GLY A 20 -11.80 -25.30 36.56
CA GLY A 20 -11.38 -24.26 37.50
C GLY A 20 -11.91 -22.89 37.11
N GLU A 21 -11.96 -21.94 38.05
CA GLU A 21 -12.61 -20.63 37.86
C GLU A 21 -12.03 -19.83 36.66
N LYS A 22 -10.72 -19.93 36.40
CA LYS A 22 -10.07 -19.34 35.23
C LYS A 22 -10.43 -20.04 33.92
N ASP A 23 -10.56 -21.35 33.95
CA ASP A 23 -10.85 -22.19 32.79
C ASP A 23 -12.30 -22.06 32.35
N SER A 24 -13.21 -21.92 33.31
CA SER A 24 -14.62 -21.61 33.08
C SER A 24 -14.78 -20.25 32.40
N ARG A 25 -14.00 -19.23 32.81
CA ARG A 25 -14.00 -17.90 32.15
C ARG A 25 -13.47 -17.97 30.72
N ILE A 26 -12.41 -18.75 30.47
CA ILE A 26 -11.89 -18.99 29.11
C ILE A 26 -12.93 -19.68 28.24
N ASN A 27 -13.55 -20.76 28.74
CA ASN A 27 -14.55 -21.51 28.00
C ASN A 27 -15.76 -20.64 27.67
N THR A 28 -16.27 -19.88 28.64
CA THR A 28 -17.38 -18.94 28.44
C THR A 28 -17.06 -17.86 27.40
N ALA A 29 -15.81 -17.37 27.37
CA ALA A 29 -15.37 -16.41 26.38
C ALA A 29 -15.26 -17.02 24.97
N LEU A 30 -14.77 -18.26 24.85
CA LEU A 30 -14.68 -18.96 23.56
C LEU A 30 -16.06 -19.40 23.05
N ASP A 31 -16.92 -19.93 23.92
CA ASP A 31 -18.30 -20.31 23.57
C ASP A 31 -19.10 -19.08 23.08
N ALA A 32 -18.98 -17.93 23.77
CA ALA A 32 -19.65 -16.70 23.35
C ALA A 32 -19.18 -16.18 21.97
N LEU A 33 -17.98 -16.57 21.53
CA LEU A 33 -17.42 -16.20 20.24
C LEU A 33 -17.84 -17.20 19.14
N TYR A 34 -17.70 -18.49 19.40
CA TYR A 34 -17.83 -19.53 18.38
C TYR A 34 -19.23 -20.17 18.30
N GLU A 35 -20.09 -20.07 19.32
CA GLU A 35 -21.50 -20.50 19.24
C GLU A 35 -22.39 -19.56 18.38
N LEU A 36 -21.87 -18.38 17.98
CA LEU A 36 -22.57 -17.46 17.07
C LEU A 36 -22.83 -18.07 15.69
N ASP A 37 -22.10 -19.14 15.30
CA ASP A 37 -22.19 -19.76 13.98
C ASP A 37 -22.88 -21.15 13.98
N ASP A 38 -23.22 -21.70 15.16
CA ASP A 38 -23.78 -23.06 15.24
C ASP A 38 -25.31 -23.06 15.07
N GLY A 39 -25.77 -22.50 13.94
CA GLY A 39 -27.14 -22.60 13.46
C GLY A 39 -27.52 -24.00 12.95
N THR A 40 -26.63 -24.98 12.98
CA THR A 40 -26.83 -26.25 12.27
C THR A 40 -26.42 -27.50 13.05
N ARG A 41 -26.85 -27.65 14.31
CA ARG A 41 -26.92 -28.99 14.95
C ARG A 41 -28.00 -29.07 16.06
N GLY A 42 -29.18 -29.57 15.68
CA GLY A 42 -29.90 -30.57 16.49
C GLY A 42 -30.68 -30.17 17.74
N GLY A 43 -31.69 -29.29 17.60
CA GLY A 43 -33.05 -29.44 18.18
C GLY A 43 -33.29 -29.68 19.69
N LYS A 44 -33.83 -28.65 20.39
CA LYS A 44 -35.21 -28.64 20.94
C LYS A 44 -35.60 -27.28 21.55
N LYS A 45 -36.56 -26.63 20.89
CA LYS A 45 -37.56 -25.64 21.33
C LYS A 45 -37.44 -25.02 22.75
N ASN A 46 -37.28 -23.69 22.79
CA ASN A 46 -38.36 -22.84 23.31
C ASN A 46 -38.38 -21.45 22.67
N ALA A 47 -39.59 -20.91 22.53
CA ALA A 47 -39.95 -19.91 21.53
C ALA A 47 -39.95 -18.47 22.05
N ARG A 48 -39.79 -17.55 21.08
CA ARG A 48 -40.33 -16.18 20.95
C ARG A 48 -39.48 -14.96 21.41
N ARG A 49 -38.96 -14.30 20.37
CA ARG A 49 -39.33 -12.93 19.91
C ARG A 49 -38.54 -11.76 20.51
N GLY A 50 -37.79 -11.07 19.64
CA GLY A 50 -37.24 -9.74 19.91
C GLY A 50 -36.05 -9.41 19.00
N GLY A 51 -36.33 -9.05 17.73
CA GLY A 51 -35.35 -8.38 16.90
C GLY A 51 -35.05 -6.97 17.40
N LEU A 52 -33.88 -6.47 16.98
CA LEU A 52 -33.27 -5.15 17.17
C LEU A 52 -32.34 -5.02 18.39
N GLY A 53 -31.03 -5.16 18.08
CA GLY A 53 -29.92 -4.41 18.70
C GLY A 53 -29.36 -4.92 20.03
N ARG A 54 -28.47 -5.93 20.03
CA ARG A 54 -27.79 -6.39 21.26
C ARG A 54 -26.34 -6.90 21.11
N SER A 55 -25.55 -6.44 20.15
CA SER A 55 -24.17 -6.93 19.97
C SER A 55 -23.05 -6.05 20.57
N ALA A 56 -23.33 -4.95 21.27
CA ALA A 56 -22.27 -4.09 21.83
C ALA A 56 -21.80 -4.50 23.25
N PRO A 57 -22.67 -4.64 24.27
CA PRO A 57 -22.18 -4.75 25.66
C PRO A 57 -21.62 -6.13 26.07
N ARG A 58 -21.90 -7.20 25.32
CA ARG A 58 -21.32 -8.54 25.59
C ARG A 58 -19.93 -8.70 25.01
N VAL A 59 -19.66 -8.01 23.91
CA VAL A 59 -18.44 -8.14 23.14
C VAL A 59 -17.29 -7.38 23.81
N ALA A 60 -17.53 -6.17 24.34
CA ALA A 60 -16.55 -5.44 25.14
C ALA A 60 -16.10 -6.22 26.40
N LYS A 61 -17.05 -6.88 27.08
CA LYS A 61 -16.76 -7.73 28.25
C LYS A 61 -15.95 -8.97 27.86
N TRP A 62 -16.33 -9.63 26.77
CA TRP A 62 -15.60 -10.76 26.18
C TRP A 62 -14.15 -10.42 25.82
N MET A 63 -13.94 -9.24 25.21
CA MET A 63 -12.61 -8.75 24.84
C MET A 63 -11.71 -8.49 26.06
N GLY A 64 -12.28 -7.98 27.16
CA GLY A 64 -11.57 -7.83 28.43
C GLY A 64 -11.15 -9.18 29.01
N ASP A 65 -12.08 -10.13 29.03
CA ASP A 65 -11.85 -11.48 29.54
C ASP A 65 -10.77 -12.23 28.71
N ILE A 66 -10.72 -12.06 27.37
CA ILE A 66 -9.69 -12.66 26.52
C ILE A 66 -8.29 -12.09 26.80
N ARG A 67 -8.17 -10.78 27.03
CA ARG A 67 -6.88 -10.13 27.32
C ARG A 67 -6.31 -10.55 28.67
N GLU A 68 -7.17 -10.81 29.65
CA GLU A 68 -6.75 -11.33 30.95
C GLU A 68 -6.31 -12.80 30.87
N CYS A 69 -6.88 -13.58 29.94
CA CYS A 69 -6.70 -15.02 29.90
C CYS A 69 -5.62 -15.51 28.91
N PHE A 70 -5.29 -14.74 27.87
CA PHE A 70 -4.40 -15.20 26.79
C PHE A 70 -3.17 -14.29 26.57
N PRO A 71 -2.01 -14.84 26.18
CA PRO A 71 -0.86 -14.06 25.72
C PRO A 71 -1.17 -13.24 24.47
N THR A 72 -0.49 -12.10 24.29
CA THR A 72 -0.75 -11.13 23.23
C THR A 72 -0.78 -11.72 21.82
N SER A 73 0.08 -12.71 21.55
CA SER A 73 0.14 -13.40 20.25
C SER A 73 -1.09 -14.27 19.96
N VAL A 74 -1.68 -14.88 20.98
CA VAL A 74 -2.87 -15.73 20.85
C VAL A 74 -4.13 -14.87 20.73
N VAL A 75 -4.18 -13.77 21.48
CA VAL A 75 -5.24 -12.76 21.38
C VAL A 75 -5.35 -12.22 19.94
N GLN A 76 -4.22 -11.98 19.27
CA GLN A 76 -4.19 -11.54 17.87
C GLN A 76 -4.80 -12.55 16.91
N VAL A 77 -4.50 -13.84 17.09
CA VAL A 77 -5.05 -14.90 16.22
C VAL A 77 -6.56 -15.05 16.43
N ILE A 78 -7.03 -15.03 17.68
CA ILE A 78 -8.45 -15.12 18.01
C ILE A 78 -9.21 -13.89 17.50
N GLN A 79 -8.64 -12.69 17.64
CA GLN A 79 -9.22 -11.46 17.10
C GLN A 79 -9.29 -11.47 15.58
N LYS A 80 -8.22 -11.94 14.90
CA LYS A 80 -8.20 -12.06 13.44
C LYS A 80 -9.23 -13.07 12.95
N ASP A 81 -9.35 -14.23 13.60
CA ASP A 81 -10.33 -15.26 13.24
C ASP A 81 -11.77 -14.79 13.49
N ALA A 82 -12.02 -14.10 14.61
CA ALA A 82 -13.30 -13.47 14.92
C ALA A 82 -13.69 -12.40 13.89
N PHE A 83 -12.71 -11.63 13.44
CA PHE A 83 -12.90 -10.58 12.45
C PHE A 83 -13.26 -11.16 11.07
N THR A 84 -12.52 -12.16 10.60
CA THR A 84 -12.71 -12.75 9.27
C THR A 84 -13.92 -13.69 9.18
N ARG A 85 -14.25 -14.45 10.24
CA ARG A 85 -15.30 -15.48 10.18
C ARG A 85 -16.67 -15.04 10.70
N LEU A 86 -16.74 -14.17 11.71
CA LEU A 86 -18.00 -13.87 12.40
C LEU A 86 -18.68 -12.57 11.96
N GLY A 87 -18.19 -11.90 10.91
CA GLY A 87 -18.82 -10.69 10.38
C GLY A 87 -18.90 -9.55 11.40
N LEU A 88 -17.97 -9.52 12.36
CA LEU A 88 -17.94 -8.56 13.48
C LEU A 88 -17.44 -7.16 13.06
N GLN A 89 -17.70 -6.75 11.81
CA GLN A 89 -17.42 -5.40 11.30
C GLN A 89 -18.06 -4.31 12.17
N GLN A 90 -19.17 -4.61 12.86
CA GLN A 90 -19.83 -3.69 13.79
C GLN A 90 -18.99 -3.36 15.05
N MET A 91 -17.98 -4.17 15.40
CA MET A 91 -17.07 -3.90 16.52
C MET A 91 -16.08 -2.78 16.25
N LEU A 92 -15.76 -2.52 14.98
CA LEU A 92 -14.93 -1.37 14.59
C LEU A 92 -15.62 -0.04 14.93
N LEU A 93 -16.92 -0.05 15.28
CA LEU A 93 -17.64 1.13 15.74
C LEU A 93 -17.35 1.49 17.21
N GLU A 94 -16.75 0.57 17.97
CA GLU A 94 -16.42 0.78 19.38
C GLU A 94 -15.00 1.37 19.53
N PRO A 95 -14.86 2.57 20.14
CA PRO A 95 -13.57 3.28 20.21
C PRO A 95 -12.52 2.53 21.05
N GLU A 96 -12.95 1.73 22.03
CA GLU A 96 -12.06 0.93 22.89
C GLU A 96 -11.40 -0.24 22.14
N PHE A 97 -12.06 -0.75 21.10
CA PHE A 97 -11.53 -1.82 20.25
C PHE A 97 -10.50 -1.27 19.26
N LEU A 98 -10.80 -0.14 18.61
CA LEU A 98 -9.89 0.54 17.69
C LEU A 98 -8.57 0.93 18.34
N ALA A 99 -8.60 1.42 19.57
CA ALA A 99 -7.40 1.83 20.30
C ALA A 99 -6.48 0.66 20.67
N ALA A 100 -6.99 -0.57 20.65
CA ALA A 100 -6.29 -1.74 21.17
C ALA A 100 -5.96 -2.79 20.10
N MET A 101 -6.53 -2.68 18.90
CA MET A 101 -6.05 -3.43 17.74
C MET A 101 -4.68 -2.92 17.31
N GLN A 102 -3.82 -3.85 16.88
CA GLN A 102 -2.62 -3.44 16.15
C GLN A 102 -3.05 -2.87 14.82
N ALA A 103 -2.57 -1.66 14.57
CA ALA A 103 -2.98 -0.88 13.44
C ALA A 103 -2.25 -1.43 12.19
N ASP A 104 -3.01 -2.03 11.28
CA ASP A 104 -2.53 -2.67 10.05
C ASP A 104 -3.33 -2.13 8.86
N VAL A 105 -2.80 -2.25 7.64
CA VAL A 105 -3.42 -1.71 6.42
C VAL A 105 -4.78 -2.35 6.14
N ASN A 106 -4.93 -3.63 6.49
CA ASN A 106 -6.22 -4.33 6.42
C ASN A 106 -7.28 -3.61 7.27
N LEU A 107 -6.94 -3.21 8.50
CA LEU A 107 -7.85 -2.45 9.38
C LEU A 107 -8.20 -1.07 8.80
N VAL A 108 -7.27 -0.41 8.11
CA VAL A 108 -7.55 0.86 7.42
C VAL A 108 -8.55 0.62 6.28
N ALA A 109 -8.37 -0.43 5.48
CA ALA A 109 -9.29 -0.80 4.40
C ALA A 109 -10.70 -1.10 4.95
N ASP A 110 -10.76 -1.85 6.05
CA ASP A 110 -12.03 -2.17 6.70
C ASP A 110 -12.72 -0.92 7.27
N LEU A 111 -11.97 -0.03 7.92
CA LEU A 111 -12.49 1.25 8.41
C LEU A 111 -13.00 2.14 7.27
N MET A 112 -12.32 2.16 6.12
CA MET A 112 -12.77 2.90 4.94
C MET A 112 -14.08 2.32 4.39
N SER A 113 -14.22 1.00 4.33
CA SER A 113 -15.46 0.35 3.89
C SER A 113 -16.67 0.69 4.78
N LEU A 114 -16.43 0.91 6.08
CA LEU A 114 -17.46 1.22 7.07
C LEU A 114 -17.70 2.73 7.27
N GLN A 115 -16.94 3.59 6.58
CA GLN A 115 -16.96 5.05 6.76
C GLN A 115 -18.36 5.66 6.61
N GLY A 116 -19.19 5.15 5.69
CA GLY A 116 -20.55 5.62 5.47
C GLY A 116 -21.52 5.34 6.63
N MET A 117 -21.19 4.38 7.51
CA MET A 117 -22.05 3.93 8.61
C MET A 117 -21.55 4.38 9.99
N MET A 118 -20.38 5.04 10.07
CA MET A 118 -19.76 5.45 11.34
C MET A 118 -20.39 6.74 11.93
N PRO A 119 -20.74 6.75 13.23
CA PRO A 119 -21.07 7.97 13.95
C PRO A 119 -19.89 8.96 14.02
N GLU A 120 -20.15 10.27 14.02
CA GLU A 120 -19.11 11.33 14.04
C GLU A 120 -18.07 11.19 15.17
N LYS A 121 -18.50 10.74 16.36
CA LYS A 121 -17.59 10.51 17.49
C LYS A 121 -16.60 9.37 17.23
N THR A 122 -17.02 8.34 16.51
CA THR A 122 -16.17 7.18 16.16
C THR A 122 -15.23 7.50 15.00
N LYS A 123 -15.64 8.38 14.07
CA LYS A 123 -14.79 8.84 12.97
C LYS A 123 -13.49 9.47 13.47
N GLN A 124 -13.54 10.23 14.55
CA GLN A 124 -12.34 10.88 15.10
C GLN A 124 -11.36 9.85 15.67
N THR A 125 -11.84 8.84 16.40
CA THR A 125 -10.98 7.75 16.89
C THR A 125 -10.42 6.89 15.75
N ALA A 126 -11.23 6.60 14.72
CA ALA A 126 -10.77 5.93 13.51
C ALA A 126 -9.70 6.76 12.79
N ARG A 127 -9.86 8.08 12.72
CA ARG A 127 -8.88 9.00 12.14
C ARG A 127 -7.54 8.95 12.89
N GLU A 128 -7.56 8.95 14.21
CA GLU A 128 -6.34 8.87 15.04
C GLU A 128 -5.59 7.55 14.80
N VAL A 129 -6.31 6.43 14.70
CA VAL A 129 -5.73 5.12 14.41
C VAL A 129 -5.12 5.10 13.00
N ILE A 130 -5.85 5.56 11.99
CA ILE A 130 -5.36 5.66 10.60
C ILE A 130 -4.13 6.56 10.54
N GLN A 131 -4.16 7.72 11.21
CA GLN A 131 -3.05 8.66 11.23
C GLN A 131 -1.78 8.02 11.80
N LYS A 132 -1.90 7.17 12.83
CA LYS A 132 -0.76 6.45 13.38
C LYS A 132 -0.17 5.45 12.38
N VAL A 133 -1.01 4.64 11.73
CA VAL A 133 -0.57 3.68 10.67
C VAL A 133 0.12 4.41 9.54
N VAL A 134 -0.53 5.48 9.06
CA VAL A 134 0.00 6.28 7.96
C VAL A 134 1.32 6.93 8.34
N ALA A 135 1.47 7.46 9.56
CA ALA A 135 2.72 8.05 10.01
C ALA A 135 3.87 7.02 10.08
N GLU A 136 3.61 5.81 10.58
CA GLU A 136 4.59 4.73 10.62
C GLU A 136 5.01 4.28 9.21
N LEU A 137 4.03 4.12 8.30
CA LEU A 137 4.28 3.81 6.90
C LEU A 137 5.04 4.93 6.19
N MET A 138 4.64 6.19 6.40
CA MET A 138 5.32 7.35 5.85
C MET A 138 6.78 7.41 6.30
N GLN A 139 7.09 7.21 7.59
CA GLN A 139 8.49 7.22 8.04
C GLN A 139 9.33 6.12 7.38
N ARG A 140 8.75 4.91 7.25
CA ARG A 140 9.43 3.77 6.61
C ARG A 140 9.68 4.05 5.13
N LEU A 141 8.68 4.56 4.44
CA LEU A 141 8.72 4.79 3.00
C LEU A 141 9.48 6.07 2.64
N GLU A 142 9.37 7.15 3.40
CA GLU A 142 10.10 8.39 3.16
C GLU A 142 11.60 8.16 3.18
N ARG A 143 12.13 7.38 4.13
CA ARG A 143 13.56 7.08 4.16
C ARG A 143 14.01 6.33 2.90
N LYS A 144 13.30 5.26 2.52
CA LYS A 144 13.60 4.46 1.32
C LYS A 144 13.46 5.30 0.04
N THR A 145 12.33 5.98 -0.13
CA THR A 145 12.05 6.83 -1.30
C THR A 145 13.03 7.99 -1.38
N ALA A 146 13.37 8.63 -0.26
CA ALA A 146 14.38 9.67 -0.25
C ALA A 146 15.77 9.13 -0.59
N GLU A 147 16.16 7.94 -0.14
CA GLU A 147 17.43 7.33 -0.52
C GLU A 147 17.47 6.95 -2.00
N ALA A 148 16.41 6.31 -2.50
CA ALA A 148 16.25 5.90 -3.89
C ALA A 148 16.21 7.10 -4.85
N LEU A 149 15.52 8.19 -4.48
CA LEU A 149 15.37 9.40 -5.30
C LEU A 149 16.50 10.42 -5.11
N ARG A 150 17.08 10.55 -3.91
CA ARG A 150 18.29 11.40 -3.70
C ARG A 150 19.54 10.72 -4.27
N GLY A 151 19.45 9.44 -4.66
CA GLY A 151 20.55 8.57 -5.03
C GLY A 151 20.72 8.34 -6.54
N ALA A 152 21.32 9.30 -7.21
CA ALA A 152 22.34 9.03 -8.23
C ALA A 152 23.34 10.19 -8.25
N LEU A 153 24.57 9.92 -7.80
CA LEU A 153 25.70 10.82 -8.02
C LEU A 153 25.83 11.00 -9.53
N ASP A 154 25.80 12.24 -10.01
CA ASP A 154 26.09 12.51 -11.40
C ASP A 154 27.60 12.33 -11.59
N ARG A 155 28.04 11.11 -11.91
CA ARG A 155 29.45 10.77 -12.09
C ARG A 155 30.09 11.56 -13.24
N SER A 156 29.28 12.17 -14.11
CA SER A 156 29.73 13.01 -15.22
C SER A 156 30.06 14.44 -14.77
N LYS A 157 29.34 14.96 -13.77
CA LYS A 157 29.53 16.31 -13.23
C LYS A 157 30.40 16.28 -11.98
N ARG A 158 31.31 17.24 -11.86
CA ARG A 158 32.29 17.30 -10.77
C ARG A 158 32.01 18.50 -9.88
N THR A 159 32.27 18.36 -8.59
CA THR A 159 32.20 19.44 -7.61
C THR A 159 33.52 19.57 -6.86
N THR A 160 33.89 20.81 -6.53
CA THR A 160 35.05 21.16 -5.69
C THR A 160 34.69 21.31 -4.22
N ARG A 161 33.43 21.08 -3.85
CA ARG A 161 32.93 21.01 -2.46
C ARG A 161 32.10 19.74 -2.22
N PRO A 162 32.71 18.55 -2.33
CA PRO A 162 32.01 17.30 -2.06
C PRO A 162 31.75 17.07 -0.56
N ARG A 163 30.70 16.33 -0.23
CA ARG A 163 30.52 15.74 1.11
C ARG A 163 31.48 14.55 1.27
N ALA A 164 31.79 14.15 2.50
CA ALA A 164 32.74 13.07 2.79
C ALA A 164 32.47 11.76 2.01
N ALA A 165 31.20 11.39 1.83
CA ALA A 165 30.79 10.18 1.12
C ALA A 165 30.90 10.29 -0.42
N ASP A 166 30.95 11.51 -0.97
CA ASP A 166 30.89 11.78 -2.41
C ASP A 166 32.28 12.13 -3.00
N ILE A 167 33.36 11.94 -2.21
CA ILE A 167 34.75 12.28 -2.59
C ILE A 167 35.33 11.22 -3.54
N ASP A 168 35.89 11.67 -4.67
CA ASP A 168 36.73 10.86 -5.55
C ASP A 168 38.15 10.87 -4.98
N TRP A 169 38.45 9.91 -4.09
CA TRP A 169 39.74 9.80 -3.42
C TRP A 169 40.93 9.68 -4.40
N PRO A 170 40.90 8.83 -5.44
CA PRO A 170 42.00 8.72 -6.39
C PRO A 170 42.36 10.04 -7.09
N ARG A 171 41.36 10.85 -7.47
CA ARG A 171 41.62 12.16 -8.09
C ARG A 171 41.98 13.24 -7.08
N THR A 172 41.35 13.22 -5.91
CA THR A 172 41.67 14.13 -4.81
C THR A 172 43.13 13.94 -4.39
N ILE A 173 43.60 12.70 -4.24
CA ILE A 173 45.00 12.41 -3.93
C ILE A 173 45.91 12.96 -5.03
N ARG A 174 45.66 12.62 -6.30
CA ARG A 174 46.46 13.12 -7.44
C ARG A 174 46.55 14.64 -7.52
N ALA A 175 45.44 15.34 -7.29
CA ALA A 175 45.40 16.79 -7.33
C ALA A 175 46.18 17.44 -6.19
N ASN A 176 46.32 16.75 -5.05
CA ASN A 176 46.98 17.25 -3.84
C ASN A 176 48.35 16.61 -3.57
N LEU A 177 48.92 15.85 -4.51
CA LEU A 177 50.24 15.22 -4.35
C LEU A 177 51.36 16.23 -4.07
N HIS A 178 51.19 17.48 -4.51
CA HIS A 178 52.12 18.57 -4.21
C HIS A 178 52.20 18.90 -2.71
N GLN A 179 51.20 18.50 -1.92
CA GLN A 179 51.08 18.73 -0.48
C GLN A 179 51.37 17.47 0.35
N TYR A 180 52.18 16.56 -0.20
CA TYR A 180 52.64 15.39 0.55
C TYR A 180 53.62 15.82 1.64
N LEU A 181 53.36 15.39 2.88
CA LEU A 181 54.23 15.63 4.03
C LEU A 181 55.05 14.37 4.34
N PRO A 182 56.36 14.34 4.02
CA PRO A 182 57.20 13.15 4.19
C PRO A 182 57.30 12.68 5.64
N GLN A 183 57.25 13.61 6.59
CA GLN A 183 57.35 13.34 8.03
C GLN A 183 56.18 12.51 8.56
N PHE A 184 54.98 12.66 7.96
CA PHE A 184 53.75 12.00 8.40
C PHE A 184 53.25 10.96 7.39
N GLN A 185 53.98 10.74 6.29
CA GLN A 185 53.59 9.88 5.16
C GLN A 185 52.14 10.12 4.69
N THR A 186 51.68 11.38 4.76
CA THR A 186 50.27 11.74 4.55
C THR A 186 50.15 12.88 3.55
N VAL A 187 49.11 12.83 2.72
CA VAL A 187 48.72 13.93 1.81
C VAL A 187 47.61 14.73 2.50
N VAL A 188 47.82 16.03 2.70
CA VAL A 188 46.78 16.93 3.23
C VAL A 188 46.01 17.53 2.05
N PRO A 189 44.72 17.21 1.87
CA PRO A 189 43.97 17.70 0.72
C PRO A 189 43.56 19.17 0.90
N GLU A 190 44.07 20.06 0.04
CA GLU A 190 43.61 21.45 -0.10
C GLU A 190 42.36 21.52 -0.99
N ARG A 191 42.36 20.75 -2.10
CA ARG A 191 41.27 20.70 -3.07
C ARG A 191 40.58 19.35 -3.05
N LEU A 192 39.38 19.29 -2.49
CA LEU A 192 38.54 18.10 -2.57
C LEU A 192 37.83 18.06 -3.92
N ILE A 193 38.00 16.95 -4.64
CA ILE A 193 37.32 16.71 -5.92
C ILE A 193 36.37 15.55 -5.70
N GLY A 194 35.08 15.77 -5.94
CA GLY A 194 34.09 14.70 -5.87
C GLY A 194 33.04 14.83 -6.94
N PHE A 195 32.07 13.92 -6.89
CA PHE A 195 30.97 13.89 -7.84
C PHE A 195 29.92 14.92 -7.44
N ALA A 196 29.47 15.73 -8.40
CA ALA A 196 28.37 16.63 -8.16
C ALA A 196 27.08 15.82 -8.07
N ARG A 197 26.22 16.14 -7.10
CA ARG A 197 24.82 15.71 -7.16
C ARG A 197 24.08 16.64 -8.11
N LYS A 198 23.23 16.07 -8.96
CA LYS A 198 22.35 16.85 -9.84
C LYS A 198 21.30 17.56 -8.98
N GLN A 199 21.57 18.79 -8.54
CA GLN A 199 20.53 19.64 -7.94
C GLN A 199 19.57 20.05 -9.06
N ARG A 200 18.43 19.36 -9.16
CA ARG A 200 17.34 19.73 -10.07
C ARG A 200 16.74 21.04 -9.57
N ARG A 201 16.65 22.05 -10.44
CA ARG A 201 15.89 23.29 -10.15
C ARG A 201 14.40 22.98 -10.21
N LEU A 202 13.54 23.84 -9.65
CA LEU A 202 12.07 23.72 -9.76
C LEU A 202 11.56 23.61 -11.23
N VAL A 203 12.33 24.07 -12.22
CA VAL A 203 11.99 23.97 -13.65
C VAL A 203 12.31 22.57 -14.24
N ASP A 204 13.06 21.75 -13.51
CA ASP A 204 13.50 20.40 -13.88
C ASP A 204 12.82 19.31 -13.04
N LEU A 205 11.68 19.61 -12.42
CA LEU A 205 10.88 18.62 -11.73
C LEU A 205 10.29 17.67 -12.77
N ASP A 206 10.39 16.37 -12.49
CA ASP A 206 9.58 15.39 -13.21
C ASP A 206 8.15 15.50 -12.68
N GLU A 207 7.19 15.25 -13.56
CA GLU A 207 5.77 15.22 -13.22
C GLU A 207 5.37 13.75 -13.05
N VAL A 208 4.79 13.41 -11.91
CA VAL A 208 4.25 12.07 -11.66
C VAL A 208 2.76 12.19 -11.43
N ILE A 209 1.99 11.45 -12.23
CA ILE A 209 0.54 11.34 -12.10
C ILE A 209 0.25 9.91 -11.65
N LEU A 210 -0.27 9.77 -10.44
CA LEU A 210 -0.77 8.51 -9.89
C LEU A 210 -2.25 8.44 -10.21
N CYS A 211 -2.63 7.55 -11.12
CA CYS A 211 -4.01 7.30 -11.51
C CYS A 211 -4.44 5.98 -10.87
N VAL A 212 -5.37 6.04 -9.91
CA VAL A 212 -5.68 4.94 -9.00
C VAL A 212 -7.14 4.52 -9.11
N ASP A 213 -7.36 3.26 -9.40
CA ASP A 213 -8.68 2.62 -9.44
C ASP A 213 -9.22 2.38 -8.02
N GLN A 214 -10.44 2.86 -7.76
CA GLN A 214 -11.15 2.72 -6.48
C GLN A 214 -12.15 1.56 -6.46
N SER A 215 -12.12 0.68 -7.47
CA SER A 215 -12.91 -0.54 -7.47
C SER A 215 -12.70 -1.35 -6.19
N GLY A 216 -13.72 -2.10 -5.78
CA GLY A 216 -13.70 -2.83 -4.51
C GLY A 216 -12.55 -3.84 -4.40
N SER A 217 -12.10 -4.40 -5.53
CA SER A 217 -10.92 -5.28 -5.62
C SER A 217 -9.60 -4.55 -5.34
N MET A 218 -9.56 -3.23 -5.51
CA MET A 218 -8.36 -2.40 -5.42
C MET A 218 -8.19 -1.69 -4.09
N ALA A 219 -9.08 -1.89 -3.12
CA ALA A 219 -9.06 -1.18 -1.84
C ALA A 219 -7.69 -1.18 -1.11
N PRO A 220 -6.93 -2.29 -1.02
CA PRO A 220 -5.58 -2.26 -0.43
C PRO A 220 -4.60 -1.40 -1.23
N SER A 221 -4.66 -1.49 -2.56
CA SER A 221 -3.79 -0.74 -3.48
C SER A 221 -4.04 0.78 -3.42
N VAL A 222 -5.29 1.18 -3.19
CA VAL A 222 -5.71 2.57 -3.01
C VAL A 222 -5.04 3.19 -1.78
N ILE A 223 -4.92 2.44 -0.68
CA ILE A 223 -4.32 2.95 0.56
C ILE A 223 -2.83 3.19 0.36
N TYR A 224 -2.10 2.19 -0.15
CA TYR A 224 -0.66 2.33 -0.38
C TYR A 224 -0.37 3.46 -1.37
N SER A 225 -1.09 3.51 -2.49
CA SER A 225 -0.91 4.55 -3.50
C SER A 225 -1.17 5.96 -2.97
N SER A 226 -2.18 6.15 -2.11
CA SER A 226 -2.45 7.43 -1.45
C SER A 226 -1.32 7.86 -0.51
N ILE A 227 -0.78 6.94 0.29
CA ILE A 227 0.34 7.20 1.19
C ILE A 227 1.59 7.52 0.36
N PHE A 228 1.87 6.77 -0.71
CA PHE A 228 2.99 7.03 -1.60
C PHE A 228 2.88 8.39 -2.28
N ALA A 229 1.69 8.76 -2.75
CA ALA A 229 1.43 10.06 -3.35
C ALA A 229 1.74 11.19 -2.35
N ALA A 230 1.32 11.07 -1.09
CA ALA A 230 1.60 12.05 -0.05
C ALA A 230 3.11 12.14 0.27
N VAL A 231 3.79 10.99 0.39
CA VAL A 231 5.25 10.95 0.58
C VAL A 231 5.95 11.63 -0.60
N MET A 232 5.56 11.33 -1.83
CA MET A 232 6.16 11.96 -3.01
C MET A 232 5.86 13.45 -3.12
N ALA A 233 4.64 13.89 -2.77
CA ALA A 233 4.27 15.30 -2.75
C ALA A 233 5.11 16.12 -1.75
N SER A 234 5.58 15.48 -0.67
CA SER A 234 6.51 16.11 0.28
C SER A 234 7.93 16.30 -0.27
N LEU A 235 8.29 15.60 -1.36
CA LEU A 235 9.64 15.64 -1.91
C LEU A 235 9.78 16.84 -2.88
N PRO A 236 10.75 17.75 -2.67
CA PRO A 236 10.87 19.00 -3.44
C PRO A 236 11.42 18.80 -4.86
N VAL A 237 11.48 17.56 -5.36
CA VAL A 237 12.13 17.17 -6.62
C VAL A 237 11.16 16.58 -7.65
N VAL A 238 9.89 16.37 -7.28
CA VAL A 238 8.84 15.81 -8.14
C VAL A 238 7.55 16.60 -7.95
N ARG A 239 6.83 16.89 -9.04
CA ARG A 239 5.46 17.39 -8.99
C ARG A 239 4.53 16.18 -9.02
N THR A 240 3.85 15.91 -7.91
CA THR A 240 2.97 14.75 -7.77
C THR A 240 1.51 15.16 -7.91
N GLN A 241 0.76 14.43 -8.73
CA GLN A 241 -0.70 14.54 -8.85
C GLN A 241 -1.32 13.20 -8.51
N LEU A 242 -2.44 13.20 -7.79
CA LEU A 242 -3.18 12.00 -7.44
C LEU A 242 -4.59 12.11 -7.97
N VAL A 243 -4.91 11.26 -8.93
CA VAL A 243 -6.24 11.12 -9.52
C VAL A 243 -6.75 9.75 -9.14
N CYS A 244 -7.87 9.71 -8.45
CA CYS A 244 -8.56 8.46 -8.19
C CYS A 244 -9.84 8.40 -9.03
N PHE A 245 -10.22 7.20 -9.44
CA PHE A 245 -11.38 7.03 -10.31
C PHE A 245 -12.14 5.75 -10.00
N ASP A 246 -13.43 5.80 -10.29
CA ASP A 246 -14.35 4.67 -10.41
C ASP A 246 -15.15 4.87 -11.72
N THR A 247 -16.39 5.37 -11.63
CA THR A 247 -17.18 5.95 -12.72
C THR A 247 -17.07 7.47 -12.79
N VAL A 248 -16.56 8.09 -11.73
CA VAL A 248 -16.33 9.52 -11.60
C VAL A 248 -14.86 9.74 -11.29
N ILE A 249 -14.31 10.81 -11.84
CA ILE A 249 -12.91 11.17 -11.62
C ILE A 249 -12.84 12.13 -10.44
N LEU A 250 -11.99 11.79 -9.47
CA LEU A 250 -11.71 12.59 -8.29
C LEU A 250 -10.23 12.98 -8.26
N ASP A 251 -9.96 14.28 -8.44
CA ASP A 251 -8.62 14.84 -8.27
C ASP A 251 -8.38 15.16 -6.79
N LEU A 252 -7.46 14.42 -6.16
CA LEU A 252 -7.09 14.55 -4.75
C LEU A 252 -5.76 15.28 -4.57
N THR A 253 -5.20 15.88 -5.63
CA THR A 253 -3.89 16.54 -5.61
C THR A 253 -3.79 17.62 -4.52
N GLU A 254 -4.85 18.38 -4.27
CA GLU A 254 -4.86 19.42 -3.21
C GLU A 254 -4.84 18.85 -1.79
N LYS A 255 -5.33 17.62 -1.62
CA LYS A 255 -5.43 16.94 -0.32
C LYS A 255 -4.17 16.14 0.03
N LEU A 256 -3.17 16.06 -0.86
CA LEU A 256 -1.91 15.34 -0.63
C LEU A 256 -1.11 15.82 0.59
N SER A 257 -1.44 16.99 1.14
CA SER A 257 -0.86 17.50 2.39
C SER A 257 -1.29 16.70 3.62
N ASP A 258 -2.49 16.11 3.61
CA ASP A 258 -2.98 15.21 4.65
C ASP A 258 -3.42 13.87 4.02
N PRO A 259 -2.58 12.81 4.09
CA PRO A 259 -2.91 11.50 3.54
C PRO A 259 -4.17 10.89 4.18
N VAL A 260 -4.53 11.29 5.40
CA VAL A 260 -5.76 10.82 6.03
C VAL A 260 -6.97 11.43 5.32
N ASP A 261 -6.95 12.72 5.00
CA ASP A 261 -8.01 13.38 4.22
C ASP A 261 -8.14 12.84 2.80
N VAL A 262 -7.02 12.39 2.20
CA VAL A 262 -7.03 11.66 0.93
C VAL A 262 -7.85 10.38 1.11
N LEU A 263 -7.51 9.53 2.08
CA LEU A 263 -8.20 8.26 2.33
C LEU A 263 -9.70 8.45 2.64
N PHE A 264 -10.06 9.41 3.51
CA PHE A 264 -11.47 9.71 3.80
C PHE A 264 -12.23 10.32 2.60
N GLY A 265 -11.52 10.87 1.62
CA GLY A 265 -12.11 11.39 0.39
C GLY A 265 -12.48 10.31 -0.63
N ILE A 266 -12.00 9.08 -0.45
CA ILE A 266 -12.15 7.96 -1.38
C ILE A 266 -13.41 7.17 -0.99
N GLN A 267 -14.37 7.10 -1.90
CA GLN A 267 -15.55 6.23 -1.74
C GLN A 267 -15.29 4.95 -2.53
N LEU A 268 -15.10 3.83 -1.81
CA LEU A 268 -14.91 2.52 -2.43
C LEU A 268 -16.26 2.01 -2.94
N GLY A 269 -16.41 1.88 -4.26
CA GLY A 269 -17.55 1.20 -4.88
C GLY A 269 -18.11 1.91 -6.12
N GLY A 270 -18.37 1.14 -7.17
CA GLY A 270 -18.87 1.64 -8.45
C GLY A 270 -18.51 0.68 -9.59
N GLY A 271 -18.81 1.09 -10.82
CA GLY A 271 -18.14 0.54 -12.01
C GLY A 271 -16.77 1.18 -12.21
N THR A 272 -16.05 0.77 -13.25
CA THR A 272 -14.69 1.26 -13.57
C THR A 272 -14.68 1.83 -14.98
N ASP A 273 -14.27 3.09 -15.15
CA ASP A 273 -14.02 3.72 -16.45
C ASP A 273 -12.56 4.22 -16.51
N ILE A 274 -11.66 3.32 -16.93
CA ILE A 274 -10.22 3.60 -16.99
C ILE A 274 -9.94 4.58 -18.13
N ASN A 275 -10.65 4.43 -19.25
CA ASN A 275 -10.56 5.28 -20.43
C ASN A 275 -10.79 6.76 -20.10
N GLN A 276 -11.84 7.08 -19.32
CA GLN A 276 -12.12 8.44 -18.89
C GLN A 276 -11.01 8.99 -18.00
N ALA A 277 -10.53 8.19 -17.04
CA ALA A 277 -9.46 8.57 -16.12
C ALA A 277 -8.14 8.88 -16.86
N VAL A 278 -7.77 8.04 -17.83
CA VAL A 278 -6.59 8.26 -18.68
C VAL A 278 -6.74 9.52 -19.54
N SER A 279 -7.93 9.78 -20.09
CA SER A 279 -8.21 11.02 -20.83
C SER A 279 -7.99 12.26 -19.97
N TYR A 280 -8.49 12.25 -18.73
CA TYR A 280 -8.31 13.36 -17.80
C TYR A 280 -6.83 13.55 -17.41
N CYS A 281 -6.11 12.45 -17.17
CA CYS A 281 -4.67 12.52 -16.91
C CYS A 281 -3.90 13.11 -18.10
N ALA A 282 -4.27 12.74 -19.33
CA ALA A 282 -3.64 13.25 -20.54
C ALA A 282 -3.79 14.79 -20.68
N GLU A 283 -4.93 15.35 -20.28
CA GLU A 283 -5.15 16.81 -20.27
C GLU A 283 -4.28 17.56 -19.25
N LYS A 284 -3.89 16.91 -18.16
CA LYS A 284 -3.05 17.52 -17.12
C LYS A 284 -1.55 17.48 -17.41
N ILE A 285 -1.13 16.64 -18.35
CA ILE A 285 0.28 16.49 -18.71
C ILE A 285 0.76 17.77 -19.41
N GLN A 286 1.72 18.46 -18.78
CA GLN A 286 2.30 19.68 -19.35
C GLN A 286 3.54 19.40 -20.18
N GLN A 287 4.34 18.40 -19.79
CA GLN A 287 5.62 18.09 -20.42
C GLN A 287 5.77 16.57 -20.62
N PRO A 288 5.24 15.99 -21.72
CA PRO A 288 5.23 14.54 -21.93
C PRO A 288 6.56 13.84 -21.65
N ARG A 289 7.68 14.42 -22.13
CA ARG A 289 9.04 13.88 -21.94
C ARG A 289 9.61 14.00 -20.52
N LYS A 290 8.87 14.56 -19.57
CA LYS A 290 9.20 14.59 -18.13
C LYS A 290 8.04 14.05 -17.28
N SER A 291 6.98 13.57 -17.92
CA SER A 291 5.79 13.06 -17.23
C SER A 291 5.86 11.54 -17.14
N HIS A 292 5.46 11.04 -15.97
CA HIS A 292 5.33 9.64 -15.63
C HIS A 292 3.88 9.40 -15.22
N LEU A 293 3.16 8.58 -15.98
CA LEU A 293 1.83 8.12 -15.62
C LEU A 293 1.94 6.73 -15.00
N ILE A 294 1.49 6.59 -13.76
CA ILE A 294 1.43 5.30 -13.08
C ILE A 294 -0.04 4.98 -12.88
N LEU A 295 -0.49 3.98 -13.62
CA LEU A 295 -1.87 3.52 -13.58
C LEU A 295 -1.96 2.30 -12.66
N ILE A 296 -2.74 2.41 -11.59
CA ILE A 296 -2.91 1.36 -10.58
C ILE A 296 -4.33 0.84 -10.72
N THR A 297 -4.50 -0.29 -11.42
CA THR A 297 -5.79 -0.87 -11.79
C THR A 297 -5.63 -2.35 -12.11
N ASP A 298 -6.70 -3.13 -11.95
CA ASP A 298 -6.78 -4.51 -12.40
C ASP A 298 -7.02 -4.64 -13.92
N LEU A 299 -7.06 -3.52 -14.65
CA LEU A 299 -7.30 -3.42 -16.09
C LEU A 299 -8.68 -3.98 -16.53
N CYS A 300 -9.62 -4.17 -15.60
CA CYS A 300 -11.00 -4.50 -15.92
C CYS A 300 -11.72 -3.24 -16.41
N GLU A 301 -11.61 -2.94 -17.70
CA GLU A 301 -12.25 -1.78 -18.31
C GLU A 301 -13.77 -1.96 -18.41
N GLY A 302 -14.53 -1.03 -17.83
CA GLY A 302 -15.98 -0.93 -17.98
C GLY A 302 -16.42 0.10 -19.03
N GLY A 303 -15.50 0.94 -19.51
CA GLY A 303 -15.68 1.91 -20.59
C GLY A 303 -15.28 1.36 -21.97
N ASN A 304 -14.63 2.21 -22.78
CA ASN A 304 -14.21 1.86 -24.15
C ASN A 304 -12.75 1.38 -24.20
N ALA A 305 -12.56 0.06 -24.26
CA ALA A 305 -11.27 -0.61 -24.33
C ALA A 305 -10.39 -0.17 -25.51
N ASP A 306 -10.96 -0.09 -26.73
CA ASP A 306 -10.21 0.27 -27.93
C ASP A 306 -9.68 1.70 -27.84
N GLU A 307 -10.49 2.60 -27.28
CA GLU A 307 -10.11 4.00 -27.08
C GLU A 307 -9.04 4.15 -25.99
N LEU A 308 -9.14 3.37 -24.90
CA LEU A 308 -8.11 3.30 -23.86
C LEU A 308 -6.75 2.94 -24.46
N ILE A 309 -6.70 1.85 -25.23
CA ILE A 309 -5.48 1.36 -25.89
C ILE A 309 -4.90 2.44 -26.82
N ALA A 310 -5.75 3.07 -27.64
CA ALA A 310 -5.32 4.13 -28.55
C ALA A 310 -4.75 5.35 -27.80
N ARG A 311 -5.34 5.73 -26.66
CA ARG A 311 -4.86 6.83 -25.81
C ARG A 311 -3.53 6.51 -25.15
N LEU A 312 -3.38 5.31 -24.59
CA LEU A 312 -2.12 4.85 -24.00
C LEU A 312 -1.00 4.83 -25.05
N ALA A 313 -1.28 4.30 -26.25
CA ALA A 313 -0.33 4.28 -27.36
C ALA A 313 0.12 5.70 -27.76
N ARG A 314 -0.82 6.65 -27.80
CA ARG A 314 -0.52 8.06 -28.09
C ARG A 314 0.35 8.71 -27.01
N MET A 315 0.06 8.46 -25.73
CA MET A 315 0.86 8.99 -24.62
C MET A 315 2.31 8.48 -24.66
N VAL A 316 2.49 7.19 -24.94
CA VAL A 316 3.82 6.59 -25.11
C VAL A 316 4.54 7.20 -26.32
N ALA A 317 3.84 7.39 -27.44
CA ALA A 317 4.40 8.04 -28.64
C ALA A 317 4.81 9.50 -28.39
N ASP A 318 4.07 10.23 -27.55
CA ASP A 318 4.40 11.61 -27.13
C ASP A 318 5.59 11.66 -26.15
N GLY A 319 6.03 10.50 -25.63
CA GLY A 319 7.20 10.35 -24.78
C GLY A 319 6.91 10.36 -23.28
N VAL A 320 5.64 10.19 -22.90
CA VAL A 320 5.22 9.93 -21.51
C VAL A 320 5.71 8.55 -21.10
N ASN A 321 6.30 8.44 -19.91
CA ASN A 321 6.63 7.13 -19.36
C ASN A 321 5.38 6.57 -18.67
N VAL A 322 4.76 5.56 -19.26
CA VAL A 322 3.54 4.92 -18.73
C VAL A 322 3.91 3.60 -18.08
N VAL A 323 3.45 3.39 -16.84
CA VAL A 323 3.66 2.16 -16.06
C VAL A 323 2.30 1.71 -15.53
N VAL A 324 1.99 0.43 -15.63
CA VAL A 324 0.76 -0.15 -15.10
C VAL A 324 1.07 -1.11 -13.96
N LEU A 325 0.45 -0.87 -12.81
CA LEU A 325 0.55 -1.69 -11.62
C LEU A 325 -0.78 -2.40 -11.38
N LEU A 326 -0.77 -3.72 -11.53
CA LEU A 326 -1.98 -4.55 -11.44
C LEU A 326 -2.52 -4.66 -10.01
N ALA A 327 -1.63 -4.60 -9.03
CA ALA A 327 -1.98 -4.51 -7.61
C ALA A 327 -0.77 -4.03 -6.81
N LEU A 328 -1.06 -3.33 -5.71
CA LEU A 328 -0.16 -3.06 -4.60
C LEU A 328 -0.71 -3.79 -3.38
N SER A 329 -0.53 -5.10 -3.30
CA SER A 329 -0.95 -5.90 -2.16
C SER A 329 0.10 -6.93 -1.78
N ASP A 330 0.13 -7.29 -0.49
CA ASP A 330 1.03 -8.31 0.05
C ASP A 330 0.53 -9.74 -0.24
N GLU A 331 -0.65 -9.91 -0.87
CA GLU A 331 -1.34 -11.20 -1.01
C GLU A 331 -0.95 -12.01 -2.27
N GLY A 332 0.01 -11.54 -3.06
CA GLY A 332 0.77 -12.38 -4.00
C GLY A 332 0.04 -12.93 -5.24
N ARG A 333 -1.27 -12.72 -5.40
CA ARG A 333 -2.02 -13.05 -6.62
C ARG A 333 -2.90 -11.88 -7.06
N PRO A 334 -2.40 -11.01 -7.95
CA PRO A 334 -3.23 -9.95 -8.52
C PRO A 334 -4.35 -10.57 -9.37
N TYR A 335 -5.59 -10.14 -9.16
CA TYR A 335 -6.69 -10.36 -10.09
C TYR A 335 -6.62 -9.27 -11.16
N TYR A 336 -6.62 -9.63 -12.44
CA TYR A 336 -6.57 -8.68 -13.54
C TYR A 336 -7.06 -9.30 -14.86
N ASP A 337 -7.40 -8.45 -15.83
CA ASP A 337 -7.71 -8.86 -17.20
C ASP A 337 -6.41 -9.18 -17.98
N ALA A 338 -6.18 -10.46 -18.25
CA ALA A 338 -4.97 -10.92 -18.93
C ALA A 338 -4.89 -10.51 -20.41
N GLU A 339 -6.02 -10.39 -21.11
CA GLU A 339 -6.06 -10.01 -22.53
C GLU A 339 -5.75 -8.52 -22.68
N MET A 340 -6.40 -7.69 -21.86
CA MET A 340 -6.10 -6.25 -21.80
C MET A 340 -4.65 -6.02 -21.39
N ALA A 341 -4.17 -6.71 -20.35
CA ALA A 341 -2.79 -6.57 -19.88
C ALA A 341 -1.75 -6.95 -20.94
N SER A 342 -1.98 -8.03 -21.70
CA SER A 342 -1.12 -8.41 -22.83
C SER A 342 -1.13 -7.35 -23.93
N THR A 343 -2.30 -6.79 -24.23
CA THR A 343 -2.45 -5.76 -25.27
C THR A 343 -1.75 -4.46 -24.88
N VAL A 344 -1.88 -4.04 -23.62
CA VAL A 344 -1.17 -2.88 -23.07
C VAL A 344 0.34 -3.12 -23.06
N ALA A 345 0.80 -4.32 -22.66
CA ALA A 345 2.21 -4.68 -22.70
C ALA A 345 2.80 -4.64 -24.12
N ALA A 346 2.00 -4.98 -25.15
CA ALA A 346 2.41 -4.91 -26.56
C ALA A 346 2.74 -3.48 -27.03
N LEU A 347 2.25 -2.45 -26.32
CA LEU A 347 2.61 -1.05 -26.57
C LEU A 347 3.99 -0.67 -26.00
N GLY A 348 4.72 -1.60 -25.37
CA GLY A 348 5.97 -1.33 -24.68
C GLY A 348 5.78 -0.72 -23.28
N ILE A 349 4.56 -0.81 -22.73
CA ILE A 349 4.24 -0.37 -21.38
C ILE A 349 4.60 -1.49 -20.40
N ALA A 350 5.26 -1.16 -19.30
CA ALA A 350 5.59 -2.15 -18.28
C ALA A 350 4.35 -2.44 -17.43
N VAL A 351 3.87 -3.69 -17.47
CA VAL A 351 2.68 -4.18 -16.73
C VAL A 351 3.08 -5.29 -15.78
N PHE A 352 2.94 -5.06 -14.47
CA PHE A 352 3.28 -6.05 -13.44
C PHE A 352 2.60 -5.73 -12.10
N ALA A 353 2.65 -6.66 -11.16
CA ALA A 353 2.32 -6.40 -9.76
C ALA A 353 3.58 -6.10 -8.96
N CYS A 354 3.48 -5.18 -8.01
CA CYS A 354 4.60 -4.71 -7.21
C CYS A 354 4.20 -4.70 -5.75
N THR A 355 5.08 -5.16 -4.85
CA THR A 355 4.83 -4.99 -3.42
C THR A 355 5.08 -3.54 -3.01
N PRO A 356 4.40 -3.04 -1.97
CA PRO A 356 4.62 -1.67 -1.49
C PRO A 356 6.10 -1.37 -1.18
N ASP A 357 6.86 -2.35 -0.68
CA ASP A 357 8.28 -2.18 -0.35
C ASP A 357 9.18 -1.94 -1.56
N GLN A 358 8.78 -2.37 -2.75
CA GLN A 358 9.51 -2.25 -4.03
C GLN A 358 9.11 -1.00 -4.82
N PHE A 359 7.97 -0.39 -4.51
CA PHE A 359 7.48 0.82 -5.17
C PHE A 359 8.47 2.00 -5.13
N PRO A 360 9.21 2.29 -4.02
CA PRO A 360 10.25 3.33 -4.02
C PRO A 360 11.33 3.15 -5.08
N ASP A 361 11.79 1.91 -5.29
CA ASP A 361 12.86 1.59 -6.22
C ASP A 361 12.36 1.65 -7.67
N LEU A 362 11.13 1.16 -7.91
CA LEU A 362 10.39 1.36 -9.16
C LEU A 362 10.34 2.85 -9.54
N MET A 363 9.94 3.70 -8.60
CA MET A 363 9.84 5.13 -8.82
C MET A 363 11.19 5.76 -9.13
N ALA A 364 12.25 5.32 -8.46
CA ALA A 364 13.60 5.78 -8.75
C ALA A 364 14.04 5.41 -10.16
N SER A 365 13.83 4.16 -10.60
CA SER A 365 14.13 3.74 -11.96
C SER A 365 13.26 4.45 -13.00
N ALA A 366 11.96 4.65 -12.72
CA ALA A 366 11.06 5.39 -13.58
C ALA A 366 11.50 6.86 -13.75
N LEU A 367 11.82 7.57 -12.66
CA LEU A 367 12.29 8.97 -12.66
C LEU A 367 13.71 9.14 -13.23
N ARG A 368 14.52 8.09 -13.21
CA ARG A 368 15.81 8.04 -13.94
C ARG A 368 15.65 7.68 -15.41
N ARG A 369 14.44 7.25 -15.84
CA ARG A 369 14.16 6.69 -17.16
C ARG A 369 15.11 5.54 -17.50
N GLU A 370 15.42 4.74 -16.49
CA GLU A 370 16.08 3.45 -16.66
C GLU A 370 15.09 2.45 -17.26
N ASP A 371 15.61 1.36 -17.82
CA ASP A 371 14.77 0.30 -18.38
C ASP A 371 14.02 -0.41 -17.24
N ILE A 372 12.71 -0.15 -17.17
CA ILE A 372 11.83 -0.70 -16.14
C ILE A 372 11.73 -2.23 -16.27
N PHE A 373 11.86 -2.77 -17.49
CA PHE A 373 11.85 -4.22 -17.71
C PHE A 373 13.10 -4.88 -17.12
N GLN A 374 14.27 -4.24 -17.25
CA GLN A 374 15.50 -4.72 -16.62
C GLN A 374 15.43 -4.63 -15.08
N TRP A 375 14.89 -3.54 -14.55
CA TRP A 375 14.69 -3.39 -13.11
C TRP A 375 13.74 -4.47 -12.59
N ALA A 376 12.60 -4.67 -13.24
CA ALA A 376 11.62 -5.68 -12.83
C ALA A 376 12.22 -7.10 -12.87
N ALA A 377 13.02 -7.42 -13.87
CA ALA A 377 13.75 -8.69 -13.93
C ALA A 377 14.78 -8.84 -12.79
N SER A 378 15.43 -7.75 -12.36
CA SER A 378 16.39 -7.79 -11.24
C SER A 378 15.73 -8.00 -9.87
N GLU A 379 14.46 -7.59 -9.74
CA GLU A 379 13.63 -7.74 -8.54
C GLU A 379 12.76 -9.02 -8.57
N ASP A 380 12.99 -9.92 -9.53
CA ASP A 380 12.22 -11.17 -9.77
C ASP A 380 10.71 -10.93 -9.93
N LEU A 381 10.35 -9.75 -10.48
CA LEU A 381 8.97 -9.39 -10.77
C LEU A 381 8.53 -10.00 -12.10
N LYS A 382 7.39 -10.68 -12.09
CA LYS A 382 6.76 -11.22 -13.30
C LYS A 382 6.12 -10.08 -14.09
N VAL A 383 6.84 -9.60 -15.11
CA VAL A 383 6.30 -8.67 -16.11
C VAL A 383 5.48 -9.44 -17.13
N ILE A 384 4.32 -8.91 -17.49
CA ILE A 384 3.51 -9.46 -18.56
C ILE A 384 4.20 -9.17 -19.88
N VAL A 385 4.51 -10.24 -20.60
CA VAL A 385 5.10 -10.18 -21.94
C VAL A 385 3.94 -10.22 -22.94
N PRO A 386 4.00 -9.46 -24.06
CA PRO A 386 3.01 -9.56 -25.11
C PRO A 386 2.85 -11.02 -25.54
N SER A 387 1.61 -11.52 -25.56
CA SER A 387 1.36 -12.84 -26.15
C SER A 387 1.68 -12.77 -27.65
N ASP A 388 2.67 -13.55 -28.08
CA ASP A 388 2.89 -13.79 -29.51
C ASP A 388 1.63 -14.48 -30.05
N SER A 389 0.84 -13.74 -30.82
CA SER A 389 -0.20 -14.32 -31.66
C SER A 389 0.47 -15.03 -32.83
N THR A 390 1.12 -16.18 -32.59
CA THR A 390 1.44 -17.18 -33.62
C THR A 390 1.91 -18.49 -32.99
N THR A 391 0.98 -19.44 -32.83
CA THR A 391 1.14 -20.83 -33.27
C THR A 391 -0.22 -21.51 -33.23
N ALA A 392 -1.02 -21.23 -34.28
CA ALA A 392 -1.79 -22.31 -34.86
C ALA A 392 -0.78 -23.31 -35.49
N GLU A 393 -1.19 -24.59 -35.53
CA GLU A 393 -0.48 -25.77 -36.07
C GLU A 393 0.42 -26.52 -35.08
N SER A 394 -0.12 -27.56 -34.44
CA SER A 394 -0.17 -28.93 -35.02
C SER A 394 -1.10 -29.85 -34.23
#